data_AF-A0A972Z0T4-F1
#
_entry.id   AF-A0A972Z0T4-F1
#
_cell.length_a   1.000
_cell.length_b   1.000
_cell.length_c   1.000
_cell.angle_alpha   90.00
_cell.angle_beta   90.00
_cell.angle_gamma   90.00
#
_symmetry.space_group_name_H-M   'P 1'
#
loop_
_entity.id
_entity.type
_entity.pdbx_description
1 polymer ?
#
loop_
_entity_poly.entity_id
_entity_poly.type
_entity_poly.pdbx_seq_one_letter_code
_entity_poly.pdbx_strand_id
1 'polypeptide(L)'
;MAINVNDVYQTVLLILNKEQRGYMTPFEFNKIATQVQREIFEKYFEDLNQQARIPQTEVDYSDRLRATEEKLEVFKTSTYPIYTNGGFDIPDNLYKLGNVTFRDFLEIPGQPGNYNFSTSYKEVQPVDRHEYNLAKLSPLTAPTKTFPIYLYENNKIYVSPTSINVGSVLSPYQEGCILIDYIKKPSDVVWGYTTGPLNQYIYAPPGTTGIITPPTGSVDFELHTSEQTEVIINILFYAGVVIRDPQIVQVASQKIAQDELNEKQ
;
A
#
# COMPACT_ATOMS: atom_id res chain seq x y z
N MET A 1 6.17 14.67 0.94
CA MET A 1 7.08 14.51 2.11
C MET A 1 6.36 13.68 3.15
N ALA A 2 7.05 12.74 3.81
CA ALA A 2 6.50 11.87 4.86
C ALA A 2 6.51 12.57 6.23
N ILE A 3 5.64 12.18 7.16
CA ILE A 3 5.64 12.70 8.53
C ILE A 3 6.66 11.92 9.36
N ASN A 4 7.57 12.64 10.02
CA ASN A 4 8.61 12.03 10.83
C ASN A 4 8.04 11.33 12.07
N VAL A 5 8.33 10.04 12.23
CA VAL A 5 7.79 9.24 13.34
C VAL A 5 8.33 9.67 14.70
N ASN A 6 9.57 10.16 14.77
CA ASN A 6 10.16 10.63 16.02
C ASN A 6 9.54 11.93 16.51
N ASP A 7 9.27 12.88 15.62
CA ASP A 7 8.61 14.14 15.99
C ASP A 7 7.22 13.89 16.58
N VAL A 8 6.46 12.96 15.98
CA VAL A 8 5.15 12.54 16.49
C VAL A 8 5.28 11.85 17.85
N TYR A 9 6.20 10.88 17.98
CA TYR A 9 6.41 10.15 19.23
C TYR A 9 6.81 11.06 20.40
N GLN A 10 7.79 11.96 20.18
CA GLN A 10 8.23 12.91 21.21
C GLN A 10 7.10 13.87 21.63
N THR A 11 6.30 14.34 20.68
CA THR A 11 5.15 15.21 20.96
C THR A 11 4.09 14.50 21.78
N VAL A 12 3.75 13.26 21.42
CA VAL A 12 2.78 12.42 22.15
C VAL A 12 3.27 12.17 23.58
N LEU A 13 4.53 11.78 23.77
CA LEU A 13 5.11 11.57 25.10
C LEU A 13 5.10 12.84 25.96
N LEU A 14 5.44 14.00 25.38
CA LEU A 14 5.44 15.27 26.09
C LEU A 14 4.04 15.60 26.63
N ILE A 15 2.99 15.36 25.83
CA ILE A 15 1.61 15.64 26.20
C ILE A 15 1.13 14.64 27.27
N LEU A 16 1.39 13.35 27.11
CA LEU A 16 1.02 12.32 28.09
C LEU A 16 1.65 12.58 29.46
N ASN A 17 2.93 12.96 29.48
CA ASN A 17 3.66 13.30 30.70
C ASN A 17 3.09 14.53 31.40
N LYS A 18 2.72 15.58 30.66
CA LYS A 18 2.11 16.79 31.24
C LYS A 18 0.75 16.52 31.87
N GLU A 19 -0.02 15.60 31.30
CA GLU A 19 -1.34 15.22 31.79
C GLU A 19 -1.30 14.14 32.89
N GLN A 20 -0.10 13.70 33.31
CA GLN A 20 0.09 12.59 34.26
C GLN A 20 -0.64 11.29 33.86
N ARG A 21 -0.82 11.06 32.56
CA ARG A 21 -1.59 9.92 32.03
C ARG A 21 -0.74 8.68 31.82
N GLY A 22 0.39 8.53 32.51
CA GLY A 22 1.27 7.37 32.37
C GLY A 22 2.21 7.44 31.15
N TYR A 23 2.88 6.32 30.90
CA TYR A 23 3.93 6.16 29.89
C TYR A 23 3.45 5.25 28.76
N MET A 24 3.81 5.58 27.52
CA MET A 24 3.56 4.74 26.36
C MET A 24 4.87 4.11 25.90
N THR A 25 4.90 2.79 25.78
CA THR A 25 6.08 2.08 25.24
C THR A 25 6.16 2.24 23.71
N PRO A 26 7.36 2.13 23.11
CA PRO A 26 7.51 2.12 21.66
C PRO A 26 6.65 1.07 20.96
N PHE A 27 6.46 -0.09 21.58
CA PHE A 27 5.64 -1.16 21.04
C PHE A 27 4.16 -0.75 20.94
N GLU A 28 3.60 -0.20 22.01
CA GLU A 28 2.22 0.31 22.03
C GLU A 28 2.05 1.45 21.04
N PHE A 29 3.02 2.38 20.99
CA PHE A 29 3.00 3.46 20.02
C PHE A 29 2.98 2.93 18.58
N ASN A 30 3.84 1.98 18.21
CA ASN A 30 3.91 1.46 16.84
C ASN A 30 2.59 0.82 16.39
N LYS A 31 1.91 0.09 17.29
CA LYS A 31 0.59 -0.50 17.01
C LYS A 31 -0.49 0.57 16.82
N ILE A 32 -0.55 1.56 17.73
CA ILE A 32 -1.54 2.64 17.65
C ILE A 32 -1.26 3.53 16.42
N ALA A 33 -0.01 3.92 16.18
CA ALA A 33 0.39 4.74 15.04
C ALA A 33 0.05 4.08 13.71
N THR A 34 0.31 2.77 13.59
CA THR A 34 -0.07 1.98 12.41
C THR A 34 -1.59 1.96 12.23
N GLN A 35 -2.35 1.76 13.30
CA GLN A 35 -3.82 1.77 13.25
C GLN A 35 -4.36 3.14 12.80
N VAL A 36 -3.86 4.22 13.39
CA VAL A 36 -4.26 5.60 13.05
C VAL A 36 -3.92 5.93 11.60
N GLN A 37 -2.75 5.49 11.12
CA GLN A 37 -2.38 5.69 9.73
C GLN A 37 -3.35 4.99 8.76
N ARG A 38 -3.73 3.74 9.07
CA ARG A 38 -4.69 2.98 8.26
C ARG A 38 -6.06 3.64 8.28
N GLU A 39 -6.51 4.11 9.44
CA GLU A 39 -7.80 4.81 9.57
C GLU A 39 -7.87 6.09 8.72
N ILE A 40 -6.84 6.94 8.77
CA ILE A 40 -6.76 8.15 7.95
C ILE A 40 -6.70 7.79 6.46
N PHE A 41 -5.97 6.73 6.10
CA PHE A 41 -5.91 6.24 4.73
C PHE A 41 -7.27 5.78 4.19
N GLU A 42 -8.06 5.03 4.98
CA GLU A 42 -9.43 4.62 4.59
C GLU A 42 -10.34 5.84 4.41
N LYS A 43 -10.23 6.83 5.31
CA LYS A 43 -11.02 8.06 5.27
C LYS A 43 -10.83 8.86 3.98
N TYR A 44 -9.64 8.85 3.37
CA TYR A 44 -9.42 9.51 2.08
C TYR A 44 -10.35 9.00 0.97
N PHE A 45 -10.66 7.70 0.95
CA PHE A 45 -11.57 7.14 -0.06
C PHE A 45 -13.03 7.53 0.21
N GLU A 46 -13.41 7.62 1.47
CA GLU A 46 -14.74 8.11 1.85
C GLU A 46 -14.90 9.59 1.45
N ASP A 47 -13.92 10.42 1.82
CA ASP A 47 -13.91 11.85 1.50
C ASP A 47 -13.93 12.08 -0.02
N LEU A 48 -13.14 11.31 -0.78
CA LEU A 48 -13.13 11.38 -2.25
C LEU A 48 -14.51 11.03 -2.83
N ASN A 49 -15.14 9.96 -2.34
CA ASN A 49 -16.48 9.56 -2.79
C ASN A 49 -17.57 10.58 -2.44
N GLN A 50 -17.45 11.27 -1.30
CA GLN A 50 -18.40 12.32 -0.90
C GLN A 50 -18.19 13.59 -1.73
N GLN A 51 -16.94 14.02 -1.92
CA GLN A 51 -16.60 15.22 -2.67
C GLN A 51 -16.88 15.08 -4.17
N ALA A 52 -16.74 13.88 -4.73
CA ALA A 52 -17.11 13.59 -6.12
C ALA A 52 -18.62 13.75 -6.40
N ARG A 53 -19.47 13.77 -5.37
CA ARG A 53 -20.93 13.98 -5.51
C ARG A 53 -21.32 15.46 -5.53
N ILE A 54 -20.42 16.35 -5.13
CA ILE A 54 -20.67 17.79 -5.03
C ILE A 54 -20.04 18.46 -6.25
N PRO A 55 -20.73 19.39 -6.94
CA PRO A 55 -20.13 20.18 -8.01
C PRO A 55 -18.89 20.92 -7.49
N GLN A 56 -17.80 20.84 -8.23
CA GLN A 56 -16.51 21.39 -7.82
C GLN A 56 -16.21 22.67 -8.57
N THR A 57 -15.47 23.55 -7.91
CA THR A 57 -14.95 24.77 -8.52
C THR A 57 -13.52 24.51 -8.95
N GLU A 58 -13.23 24.64 -10.24
CA GLU A 58 -11.88 24.46 -10.81
C GLU A 58 -10.98 25.67 -10.49
N VAL A 59 -10.66 25.85 -9.20
CA VAL A 59 -9.68 26.85 -8.76
C VAL A 59 -8.53 26.11 -8.12
N ASP A 60 -7.33 26.32 -8.65
CA ASP A 60 -6.12 25.56 -8.30
C ASP A 60 -5.98 25.29 -6.78
N TYR A 61 -6.04 26.31 -5.94
CA TYR A 61 -5.74 26.15 -4.51
C TYR A 61 -6.95 25.92 -3.62
N SER A 62 -8.16 25.87 -4.16
CA SER A 62 -9.41 25.74 -3.38
C SER A 62 -10.18 24.46 -3.70
N ASP A 63 -9.69 23.67 -4.65
CA ASP A 63 -10.27 22.40 -5.00
C ASP A 63 -9.98 21.34 -3.93
N ARG A 64 -11.04 20.91 -3.24
CA ARG A 64 -10.97 19.91 -2.18
C ARG A 64 -10.69 18.51 -2.72
N LEU A 65 -11.17 18.20 -3.93
CA LEU A 65 -10.93 16.90 -4.56
C LEU A 65 -9.46 16.78 -4.92
N ARG A 66 -8.92 17.81 -5.58
CA ARG A 66 -7.50 17.84 -5.92
C ARG A 66 -6.61 17.70 -4.69
N ALA A 67 -6.95 18.38 -3.60
CA ALA A 67 -6.22 18.24 -2.33
C ALA A 67 -6.30 16.82 -1.76
N THR A 68 -7.41 16.12 -1.91
CA THR A 68 -7.55 14.71 -1.46
C THR A 68 -6.81 13.75 -2.39
N GLU A 69 -6.82 14.01 -3.70
CA GLU A 69 -6.07 13.23 -4.69
C GLU A 69 -4.56 13.35 -4.53
N GLU A 70 -4.06 14.54 -4.20
CA GLU A 70 -2.64 14.80 -3.89
C GLU A 70 -2.19 13.99 -2.67
N LYS A 71 -3.02 13.91 -1.62
CA LYS A 71 -2.74 13.06 -0.46
C LYS A 71 -2.69 11.57 -0.82
N LEU A 72 -3.53 11.13 -1.76
CA LEU A 72 -3.55 9.75 -2.26
C LEU A 72 -2.40 9.43 -3.22
N GLU A 73 -1.79 10.43 -3.86
CA GLU A 73 -0.73 10.26 -4.86
C GLU A 73 0.47 9.50 -4.31
N VAL A 74 0.82 9.71 -3.04
CA VAL A 74 1.92 9.02 -2.34
C VAL A 74 1.75 7.49 -2.35
N PHE A 75 0.51 7.01 -2.45
CA PHE A 75 0.17 5.58 -2.47
C PHE A 75 0.02 5.00 -3.88
N LYS A 76 0.05 5.83 -4.93
CA LYS A 76 -0.02 5.35 -6.31
C LYS A 76 1.34 4.76 -6.69
N THR A 77 1.36 3.50 -7.11
CA THR A 77 2.57 2.82 -7.54
C THR A 77 2.28 1.82 -8.64
N SER A 78 3.33 1.36 -9.30
CA SER A 78 3.23 0.43 -10.42
C SER A 78 4.22 -0.71 -10.26
N THR A 79 3.85 -1.91 -10.70
CA THR A 79 4.76 -3.06 -10.69
C THR A 79 4.49 -4.02 -11.84
N TYR A 80 5.48 -4.85 -12.15
CA TYR A 80 5.38 -5.95 -13.09
C TYR A 80 5.04 -7.23 -12.34
N PRO A 81 3.79 -7.73 -12.37
CA PRO A 81 3.43 -8.95 -11.67
C PRO A 81 4.06 -10.18 -12.32
N ILE A 82 4.28 -11.21 -11.50
CA ILE A 82 4.88 -12.47 -11.95
C ILE A 82 3.76 -13.39 -12.45
N TYR A 83 3.93 -13.98 -13.63
CA TYR A 83 2.98 -14.98 -14.12
C TYR A 83 3.27 -16.35 -13.51
N THR A 84 2.37 -16.86 -12.68
CA THR A 84 2.46 -18.20 -12.07
C THR A 84 1.12 -18.92 -12.12
N ASN A 85 1.15 -20.24 -12.34
CA ASN A 85 -0.03 -21.11 -12.29
C ASN A 85 -1.24 -20.59 -13.10
N GLY A 86 -0.98 -20.06 -14.30
CA GLY A 86 -2.04 -19.63 -15.22
C GLY A 86 -2.55 -18.19 -15.04
N GLY A 87 -1.97 -17.39 -14.15
CA GLY A 87 -2.34 -15.98 -13.96
C GLY A 87 -1.19 -15.14 -13.40
N PHE A 88 -1.36 -13.82 -13.39
CA PHE A 88 -0.40 -12.87 -12.82
C PHE A 88 -0.68 -12.65 -11.34
N ASP A 89 0.33 -12.83 -10.49
CA ASP A 89 0.22 -12.64 -9.05
C ASP A 89 0.23 -11.16 -8.68
N ILE A 90 -0.72 -10.77 -7.84
CA ILE A 90 -0.83 -9.42 -7.31
C ILE A 90 0.06 -9.24 -6.08
N PRO A 91 0.68 -8.07 -5.89
CA PRO A 91 1.41 -7.74 -4.67
C PRO A 91 0.54 -7.79 -3.40
N ASP A 92 1.09 -8.28 -2.29
CA ASP A 92 0.38 -8.38 -1.00
C ASP A 92 -0.05 -7.01 -0.45
N ASN A 93 0.74 -5.98 -0.78
CA ASN A 93 0.47 -4.60 -0.40
C ASN A 93 -0.54 -3.91 -1.33
N LEU A 94 -1.17 -4.59 -2.30
CA LEU A 94 -2.22 -3.99 -3.11
C LEU A 94 -3.47 -3.70 -2.24
N TYR A 95 -3.91 -2.46 -2.23
CA TYR A 95 -5.19 -2.04 -1.62
C TYR A 95 -6.30 -1.99 -2.67
N LYS A 96 -6.07 -1.27 -3.76
CA LYS A 96 -7.04 -1.12 -4.86
C LYS A 96 -6.33 -1.16 -6.21
N LEU A 97 -6.79 -2.03 -7.10
CA LEU A 97 -6.29 -2.10 -8.46
C LEU A 97 -6.77 -0.86 -9.23
N GLY A 98 -5.85 -0.22 -9.93
CA GLY A 98 -6.13 0.85 -10.87
C GLY A 98 -6.19 0.27 -12.28
N ASN A 99 -5.15 0.52 -13.06
CA ASN A 99 -5.08 0.14 -14.45
C ASN A 99 -4.15 -1.05 -14.68
N VAL A 100 -4.43 -1.80 -15.73
CA VAL A 100 -3.56 -2.88 -16.21
C VAL A 100 -3.15 -2.49 -17.62
N THR A 101 -1.85 -2.38 -17.87
CA THR A 101 -1.31 -2.05 -19.18
C THR A 101 -0.39 -3.15 -19.68
N PHE A 102 -0.37 -3.32 -20.99
CA PHE A 102 0.48 -4.28 -21.70
C PHE A 102 1.46 -3.53 -22.58
N ARG A 103 2.72 -3.97 -22.56
CA ARG A 103 3.75 -3.52 -23.51
C ARG A 103 4.15 -4.69 -24.40
N ASP A 104 4.13 -4.46 -25.71
CA ASP A 104 4.47 -5.49 -26.69
C ASP A 104 5.98 -5.59 -26.92
N PHE A 105 6.42 -6.72 -27.47
CA PHE A 105 7.79 -6.91 -27.95
C PHE A 105 7.83 -6.68 -29.45
N LEU A 106 8.67 -5.75 -29.89
CA LEU A 106 8.87 -5.44 -31.29
C LEU A 106 10.22 -5.96 -31.73
N GLU A 107 10.24 -6.70 -32.83
CA GLU A 107 11.48 -7.18 -33.44
C GLU A 107 12.31 -5.99 -33.93
N ILE A 108 13.62 -6.01 -33.65
CA ILE A 108 14.53 -4.93 -34.01
C ILE A 108 14.76 -4.99 -35.53
N PRO A 109 14.51 -3.89 -36.27
CA PRO A 109 14.76 -3.87 -37.71
C PRO A 109 16.20 -4.24 -38.05
N GLY A 110 16.37 -5.27 -38.88
CA GLY A 110 17.69 -5.75 -39.31
C GLY A 110 18.36 -6.75 -38.35
N GLN A 111 17.71 -7.16 -37.26
CA GLN A 111 18.22 -8.16 -36.32
C GLN A 111 17.18 -9.24 -36.00
N PRO A 112 16.98 -10.23 -36.90
CA PRO A 112 15.99 -11.27 -36.70
C PRO A 112 16.16 -12.02 -35.38
N GLY A 113 15.07 -12.19 -34.63
CA GLY A 113 15.08 -12.86 -33.32
C GLY A 113 15.55 -12.00 -32.15
N ASN A 114 15.88 -10.73 -32.36
CA ASN A 114 16.14 -9.76 -31.29
C ASN A 114 14.95 -8.81 -31.14
N TYR A 115 14.53 -8.55 -29.91
CA TYR A 115 13.34 -7.78 -29.60
C TYR A 115 13.63 -6.66 -28.60
N ASN A 116 12.98 -5.51 -28.80
CA ASN A 116 12.92 -4.43 -27.83
C ASN A 116 11.49 -4.29 -27.29
N PHE A 117 11.37 -3.77 -26.07
CA PHE A 117 10.07 -3.35 -25.56
C PHE A 117 9.53 -2.19 -26.40
N SER A 118 8.24 -2.27 -26.73
CA SER A 118 7.52 -1.12 -27.25
C SER A 118 7.51 0.00 -26.22
N THR A 119 7.67 1.24 -26.67
CA THR A 119 7.48 2.43 -25.84
C THR A 119 6.01 2.75 -25.60
N SER A 120 5.09 2.06 -26.30
CA SER A 120 3.66 2.24 -26.18
C SER A 120 3.07 1.20 -25.22
N TYR A 121 2.37 1.72 -24.22
CA TYR A 121 1.52 0.93 -23.34
C TYR A 121 0.12 0.87 -23.93
N LYS A 122 -0.48 -0.32 -23.91
CA LYS A 122 -1.86 -0.56 -24.31
C LYS A 122 -2.66 -0.91 -23.06
N GLU A 123 -3.77 -0.23 -22.85
CA GLU A 123 -4.67 -0.57 -21.75
C GLU A 123 -5.29 -1.95 -22.00
N VAL A 124 -5.30 -2.75 -20.93
CA VAL A 124 -5.97 -4.04 -20.90
C VAL A 124 -7.33 -3.80 -20.25
N GLN A 125 -8.41 -4.14 -20.95
CA GLN A 125 -9.75 -3.82 -20.49
C GLN A 125 -10.19 -4.82 -19.39
N PRO A 126 -10.72 -4.35 -18.24
CA PRO A 126 -11.35 -5.23 -17.27
C PRO A 126 -12.64 -5.80 -17.83
N VAL A 127 -12.87 -7.09 -17.62
CA VAL A 127 -14.12 -7.77 -17.95
C VAL A 127 -14.55 -8.71 -16.83
N ASP A 128 -15.86 -8.93 -16.72
CA ASP A 128 -16.41 -9.93 -15.81
C ASP A 128 -16.15 -11.34 -16.32
N ARG A 129 -16.23 -12.33 -15.42
CA ARG A 129 -16.01 -13.74 -15.77
C ARG A 129 -16.91 -14.21 -16.92
N HIS A 130 -18.16 -13.76 -16.97
CA HIS A 130 -19.09 -14.11 -18.04
C HIS A 130 -18.60 -13.59 -19.40
N GLU A 131 -18.29 -12.29 -19.47
CA GLU A 131 -17.81 -11.62 -20.69
C GLU A 131 -16.46 -12.17 -21.14
N TYR A 132 -15.54 -12.42 -20.20
CA TYR A 132 -14.24 -13.04 -20.46
C TYR A 132 -14.38 -14.38 -21.19
N ASN A 133 -15.31 -15.22 -20.74
CA ASN A 133 -15.55 -16.52 -21.37
C ASN A 133 -16.22 -16.37 -22.75
N LEU A 134 -17.20 -15.47 -22.88
CA LEU A 134 -17.86 -15.20 -24.16
C LEU A 134 -16.89 -14.65 -25.21
N ALA A 135 -16.06 -13.68 -24.83
CA ALA A 135 -15.06 -13.06 -25.70
C ALA A 135 -14.08 -14.12 -26.24
N LYS A 136 -13.68 -15.09 -25.42
CA LYS A 136 -12.78 -16.18 -25.83
C LYS A 136 -13.43 -17.22 -26.75
N LEU A 137 -14.75 -17.42 -26.66
CA LEU A 137 -15.47 -18.40 -27.48
C LEU A 137 -15.85 -17.84 -28.87
N SER A 138 -16.11 -16.54 -28.97
CA SER A 138 -16.56 -15.91 -30.20
C SER A 138 -15.36 -15.48 -31.09
N PRO A 139 -15.28 -15.96 -32.35
CA PRO A 139 -14.17 -15.63 -33.24
C PRO A 139 -14.03 -14.14 -33.59
N LEU A 140 -15.14 -13.38 -33.55
CA LEU A 140 -15.16 -11.97 -33.93
C LEU A 140 -14.85 -11.02 -32.76
N THR A 141 -15.04 -11.50 -31.53
CA THR A 141 -14.77 -10.73 -30.30
C THR A 141 -13.57 -11.31 -29.56
N ALA A 142 -12.81 -12.19 -30.21
CA ALA A 142 -11.63 -12.82 -29.64
C ALA A 142 -10.60 -11.73 -29.28
N PRO A 143 -10.12 -11.69 -28.03
CA PRO A 143 -9.13 -10.70 -27.60
C PRO A 143 -7.86 -10.78 -28.44
N THR A 144 -7.29 -9.62 -28.76
CA THR A 144 -6.04 -9.52 -29.53
C THR A 144 -5.00 -8.73 -28.75
N LYS A 145 -3.75 -8.70 -29.22
CA LYS A 145 -2.71 -7.82 -28.66
C LYS A 145 -3.02 -6.33 -28.80
N THR A 146 -4.01 -5.96 -29.61
CA THR A 146 -4.45 -4.57 -29.79
C THR A 146 -5.60 -4.22 -28.86
N PHE A 147 -6.50 -5.16 -28.60
CA PHE A 147 -7.60 -5.02 -27.65
C PHE A 147 -7.57 -6.19 -26.65
N PRO A 148 -6.64 -6.17 -25.70
CA PRO A 148 -6.53 -7.23 -24.72
C PRO A 148 -7.54 -7.02 -23.57
N ILE A 149 -7.96 -8.12 -22.96
CA ILE A 149 -8.89 -8.11 -21.83
C ILE A 149 -8.29 -8.84 -20.64
N TYR A 150 -8.68 -8.45 -19.43
CA TYR A 150 -8.29 -9.13 -18.21
C TYR A 150 -9.48 -9.42 -17.29
N LEU A 151 -9.35 -10.50 -16.55
CA LEU A 151 -10.25 -10.89 -15.47
C LEU A 151 -9.45 -10.87 -14.16
N TYR A 152 -9.96 -10.19 -13.14
CA TYR A 152 -9.32 -10.13 -11.83
C TYR A 152 -10.14 -10.91 -10.80
N GLU A 153 -9.63 -12.07 -10.37
CA GLU A 153 -10.29 -12.94 -9.40
C GLU A 153 -9.26 -13.71 -8.57
N ASN A 154 -9.59 -14.02 -7.32
CA ASN A 154 -8.73 -14.79 -6.41
C ASN A 154 -7.29 -14.24 -6.31
N ASN A 155 -7.16 -12.91 -6.25
CA ASN A 155 -5.88 -12.20 -6.19
C ASN A 155 -4.93 -12.48 -7.37
N LYS A 156 -5.47 -12.91 -8.52
CA LYS A 156 -4.75 -13.12 -9.76
C LYS A 156 -5.40 -12.35 -10.91
N ILE A 157 -4.58 -11.87 -11.82
CA ILE A 157 -5.03 -11.29 -13.09
C ILE A 157 -4.87 -12.33 -14.19
N TYR A 158 -5.96 -12.65 -14.89
CA TYR A 158 -5.97 -13.54 -16.04
C TYR A 158 -6.13 -12.71 -17.31
N VAL A 159 -5.07 -12.65 -18.13
CA VAL A 159 -5.08 -11.85 -19.37
C VAL A 159 -5.33 -12.74 -20.59
N SER A 160 -6.06 -12.19 -21.55
CA SER A 160 -6.26 -12.74 -22.89
C SER A 160 -5.98 -11.68 -23.95
N PRO A 161 -5.31 -12.03 -25.08
CA PRO A 161 -4.94 -13.38 -25.51
C PRO A 161 -3.75 -13.99 -24.74
N THR A 162 -3.62 -15.33 -24.76
CA THR A 162 -2.54 -16.06 -24.08
C THR A 162 -1.14 -15.71 -24.59
N SER A 163 -1.02 -15.09 -25.77
CA SER A 163 0.24 -14.56 -26.30
C SER A 163 0.79 -13.38 -25.51
N ILE A 164 0.01 -12.79 -24.59
CA ILE A 164 0.43 -11.77 -23.63
C ILE A 164 0.95 -12.41 -22.33
N ASN A 165 0.57 -13.67 -22.05
CA ASN A 165 0.91 -14.39 -20.82
C ASN A 165 2.33 -14.96 -20.88
N VAL A 166 3.28 -14.12 -21.29
CA VAL A 166 4.71 -14.38 -21.24
C VAL A 166 5.16 -14.04 -19.83
N GLY A 167 5.49 -15.09 -19.06
CA GLY A 167 5.98 -14.92 -17.70
C GLY A 167 7.31 -14.16 -17.68
N SER A 168 7.61 -13.54 -16.53
CA SER A 168 8.88 -12.88 -16.22
C SER A 168 10.11 -13.82 -16.20
N VAL A 169 9.96 -15.06 -16.69
CA VAL A 169 10.95 -16.14 -16.62
C VAL A 169 11.56 -16.47 -17.98
N LEU A 170 11.12 -15.84 -19.08
CA LEU A 170 11.70 -16.07 -20.41
C LEU A 170 12.22 -14.77 -21.01
N SER A 171 13.55 -14.72 -21.23
CA SER A 171 14.36 -13.71 -21.94
C SER A 171 15.16 -12.75 -21.01
N PRO A 172 16.36 -12.25 -21.40
CA PRO A 172 17.39 -11.69 -20.51
C PRO A 172 17.05 -10.32 -19.89
N TYR A 173 15.78 -9.91 -19.96
CA TYR A 173 15.26 -8.66 -19.45
C TYR A 173 14.23 -9.02 -18.37
N GLN A 174 14.58 -8.76 -17.11
CA GLN A 174 13.93 -9.23 -15.87
C GLN A 174 12.53 -8.63 -15.61
N GLU A 175 11.81 -8.27 -16.66
CA GLU A 175 10.81 -7.23 -16.64
C GLU A 175 9.55 -7.74 -17.38
N GLY A 176 8.42 -7.85 -16.66
CA GLY A 176 7.19 -8.48 -17.16
C GLY A 176 6.52 -7.73 -18.32
N CYS A 177 5.60 -8.38 -19.00
CA CYS A 177 4.90 -7.84 -20.19
C CYS A 177 3.69 -6.99 -19.83
N ILE A 178 3.23 -7.13 -18.58
CA ILE A 178 2.10 -6.41 -18.01
C ILE A 178 2.61 -5.51 -16.90
N LEU A 179 2.15 -4.26 -16.87
CA LEU A 179 2.36 -3.31 -15.80
C LEU A 179 1.00 -3.08 -15.13
N ILE A 180 0.96 -3.22 -13.81
CA ILE A 180 -0.24 -2.90 -13.02
C ILE A 180 0.00 -1.61 -12.26
N ASP A 181 -0.96 -0.70 -12.34
CA ASP A 181 -1.05 0.49 -11.52
C ASP A 181 -2.03 0.22 -10.39
N TYR A 182 -1.64 0.53 -9.17
CA TYR A 182 -2.46 0.26 -8.00
C TYR A 182 -2.18 1.24 -6.88
N ILE A 183 -3.14 1.32 -5.96
CA ILE A 183 -2.95 1.99 -4.69
C ILE A 183 -2.37 0.96 -3.73
N LYS A 184 -1.17 1.24 -3.20
CA LYS A 184 -0.57 0.41 -2.15
C LYS A 184 -1.17 0.72 -0.78
N LYS A 185 -1.28 -0.29 0.07
CA LYS A 185 -1.51 -0.15 1.50
C LYS A 185 -0.31 0.56 2.13
N PRO A 186 -0.53 1.48 3.08
CA PRO A 186 0.56 2.15 3.78
C PRO A 186 1.37 1.13 4.60
N SER A 187 2.70 1.27 4.59
CA SER A 187 3.62 0.45 5.39
C SER A 187 3.41 0.68 6.90
N ASP A 188 3.63 -0.33 7.73
CA ASP A 188 3.48 -0.18 9.18
C ASP A 188 4.46 0.87 9.75
N VAL A 189 3.94 1.70 10.66
CA VAL A 189 4.72 2.77 11.29
C VAL A 189 5.56 2.19 12.41
N VAL A 190 6.84 2.53 12.42
CA VAL A 190 7.79 1.99 13.38
C VAL A 190 8.65 3.10 13.94
N TRP A 191 8.49 3.38 15.23
CA TRP A 191 9.51 4.03 16.03
C TRP A 191 10.47 2.96 16.56
N GLY A 192 11.59 2.81 15.86
CA GLY A 192 12.67 1.90 16.21
C GLY A 192 13.56 2.48 17.30
N TYR A 193 14.14 1.62 18.12
CA TYR A 193 14.96 2.05 19.26
C TYR A 193 16.13 1.12 19.58
N THR A 194 17.11 1.64 20.30
CA THR A 194 18.09 0.87 21.07
C THR A 194 17.93 1.16 22.56
N THR A 195 18.30 0.20 23.42
CA THR A 195 18.21 0.37 24.87
C THR A 195 19.52 0.91 25.40
N GLY A 196 19.47 2.11 25.97
CA GLY A 196 20.63 2.75 26.60
C GLY A 196 20.99 2.13 27.96
N PRO A 197 22.10 2.57 28.59
CA PRO A 197 22.61 2.02 29.85
C PRO A 197 21.65 2.12 31.04
N LEU A 198 20.68 3.04 30.97
CA LEU A 198 19.67 3.31 32.00
C LEU A 198 18.31 2.70 31.66
N ASN A 199 18.26 1.70 30.77
CA ASN A 199 17.01 1.15 30.21
C ASN A 199 16.13 2.16 29.47
N GLN A 200 16.70 3.31 29.07
CA GLN A 200 16.01 4.31 28.26
C GLN A 200 15.96 3.89 26.79
N TYR A 201 14.84 4.15 26.13
CA TYR A 201 14.74 3.95 24.69
C TYR A 201 15.36 5.13 23.95
N ILE A 202 16.33 4.85 23.09
CA ILE A 202 17.02 5.83 22.24
C ILE A 202 16.57 5.61 20.81
N TYR A 203 16.07 6.66 20.17
CA TYR A 203 15.59 6.62 18.80
C TYR A 203 16.63 6.06 17.84
N ALA A 204 16.22 5.11 17.00
CA ALA A 204 17.02 4.57 15.91
C ALA A 204 16.45 5.06 14.56
N PRO A 205 17.11 5.99 13.84
CA PRO A 205 16.61 6.50 12.57
C PRO A 205 16.49 5.41 11.49
N PRO A 206 15.74 5.66 10.39
CA PRO A 206 15.64 4.74 9.27
C PRO A 206 17.01 4.33 8.73
N GLY A 207 17.20 3.04 8.43
CA GLY A 207 18.47 2.52 7.91
C GLY A 207 19.57 2.31 8.96
N THR A 208 19.29 2.52 10.26
CA THR A 208 20.20 2.13 11.34
C THR A 208 20.43 0.61 11.31
N THR A 209 21.65 0.16 11.52
CA THR A 209 22.02 -1.26 11.63
C THR A 209 22.67 -1.51 12.99
N GLY A 210 22.41 -2.68 13.61
CA GLY A 210 22.96 -3.04 14.92
C GLY A 210 21.93 -3.67 15.87
N ILE A 211 22.18 -3.59 17.19
CA ILE A 211 21.22 -4.04 18.23
C ILE A 211 20.16 -2.95 18.40
N ILE A 212 19.18 -2.98 17.50
CA ILE A 212 18.01 -2.11 17.47
C ILE A 212 16.74 -2.95 17.33
N THR A 213 15.62 -2.42 17.80
CA THR A 213 14.31 -3.08 17.75
C THR A 213 13.33 -2.17 17.01
N PRO A 214 12.79 -2.57 15.85
CA PRO A 214 13.15 -3.74 15.03
C PRO A 214 14.52 -3.56 14.32
N PRO A 215 15.15 -4.65 13.82
CA PRO A 215 16.51 -4.64 13.24
C PRO A 215 16.67 -3.79 11.97
N THR A 216 15.58 -3.24 11.44
CA THR A 216 15.53 -2.37 10.26
C THR A 216 15.55 -0.87 10.59
N GLY A 217 15.44 -0.51 11.88
CA GLY A 217 15.29 0.88 12.31
C GLY A 217 13.85 1.37 12.21
N SER A 218 13.69 2.70 12.19
CA SER A 218 12.38 3.35 12.14
C SER A 218 11.80 3.43 10.73
N VAL A 219 10.47 3.48 10.64
CA VAL A 219 9.67 3.70 9.43
C VAL A 219 8.74 4.88 9.72
N ASP A 220 8.87 5.93 8.91
CA ASP A 220 8.05 7.15 8.98
C ASP A 220 6.61 6.90 8.51
N PHE A 221 5.70 7.82 8.82
CA PHE A 221 4.34 7.74 8.30
C PHE A 221 4.33 8.03 6.80
N GLU A 222 3.65 7.20 6.02
CA GLU A 222 3.48 7.38 4.57
C GLU A 222 2.37 8.38 4.21
N LEU A 223 1.88 9.16 5.19
CA LEU A 223 0.84 10.18 5.00
C LEU A 223 1.43 11.53 4.58
N HIS A 224 0.60 12.35 3.97
CA HIS A 224 0.93 13.73 3.64
C HIS A 224 1.18 14.57 4.92
N THR A 225 2.11 15.52 4.86
CA THR A 225 2.51 16.34 6.03
C THR A 225 1.36 17.15 6.64
N SER A 226 0.31 17.45 5.88
CA SER A 226 -0.90 18.11 6.40
C SER A 226 -1.58 17.32 7.52
N GLU A 227 -1.42 16.00 7.54
CA GLU A 227 -2.09 15.11 8.50
C GLU A 227 -1.40 15.04 9.86
N GLN A 228 -0.21 15.63 10.03
CA GLN A 228 0.58 15.49 11.26
C GLN A 228 -0.23 15.83 12.51
N THR A 229 -1.02 16.89 12.46
CA THR A 229 -1.89 17.29 13.58
C THR A 229 -2.99 16.25 13.85
N GLU A 230 -3.64 15.73 12.80
CA GLU A 230 -4.70 14.71 12.93
C GLU A 230 -4.13 13.38 13.47
N VAL A 231 -2.95 12.98 12.98
CA VAL A 231 -2.20 11.81 13.46
C VAL A 231 -1.92 11.93 14.97
N ILE A 232 -1.37 13.06 15.42
CA ILE A 232 -1.05 13.26 16.85
C ILE A 232 -2.32 13.19 17.71
N ILE A 233 -3.39 13.86 17.29
CA ILE A 233 -4.66 13.89 18.03
C ILE A 233 -5.26 12.48 18.14
N ASN A 234 -5.32 11.74 17.03
CA ASN A 234 -5.89 10.40 17.00
C ASN A 234 -5.05 9.42 17.83
N ILE A 235 -3.71 9.50 17.76
CA ILE A 235 -2.83 8.69 18.63
C ILE A 235 -3.08 9.00 20.10
N LEU A 236 -3.20 10.28 20.49
CA LEU A 236 -3.51 10.68 21.87
C LEU A 236 -4.89 10.21 22.33
N PHE A 237 -5.88 10.17 21.42
CA PHE A 237 -7.20 9.65 21.72
C PHE A 237 -7.13 8.15 22.05
N TYR A 238 -6.51 7.35 21.19
CA TYR A 238 -6.30 5.92 21.44
C TYR A 238 -5.42 5.67 22.67
N ALA A 239 -4.35 6.46 22.86
CA ALA A 239 -3.53 6.42 24.07
C ALA A 239 -4.36 6.68 25.33
N GLY A 240 -5.27 7.65 25.28
CA GLY A 240 -6.18 7.98 26.37
C GLY A 240 -7.12 6.83 26.72
N VAL A 241 -7.61 6.08 25.73
CA VAL A 241 -8.43 4.87 25.97
C VAL A 241 -7.59 3.74 26.55
N VAL A 242 -6.45 3.43 25.93
CA VAL A 242 -5.54 2.35 26.33
C VAL A 242 -5.02 2.54 27.75
N ILE A 243 -4.68 3.77 28.14
CA ILE A 243 -4.11 4.03 29.46
C ILE A 243 -5.21 4.19 30.54
N ARG A 244 -6.45 4.49 30.17
CA ARG A 244 -7.58 4.56 31.12
C ARG A 244 -8.19 3.20 31.45
N ASP A 245 -8.04 2.18 30.60
CA ASP A 245 -8.53 0.83 30.87
C ASP A 245 -7.44 -0.25 30.63
N PRO A 246 -6.62 -0.56 31.65
CA PRO A 246 -5.62 -1.61 31.58
C PRO A 246 -6.21 -3.01 31.30
N GLN A 247 -7.51 -3.21 31.52
CA GLN A 247 -8.16 -4.52 31.36
C GLN A 247 -8.43 -4.84 29.89
N ILE A 248 -8.74 -3.84 29.06
CA ILE A 248 -8.94 -4.04 27.61
C ILE A 248 -7.64 -4.50 26.93
N VAL A 249 -6.48 -4.01 27.39
CA VAL A 249 -5.16 -4.44 26.90
C VAL A 249 -4.86 -5.89 27.27
N GLN A 250 -5.18 -6.32 28.49
CA GLN A 250 -5.03 -7.73 28.88
C GLN A 250 -5.93 -8.65 28.05
N VAL A 251 -7.15 -8.22 27.74
CA VAL A 251 -8.07 -9.01 26.91
C VAL A 251 -7.64 -9.02 25.44
N ALA A 252 -7.19 -7.89 24.89
CA ALA A 252 -6.72 -7.80 23.52
C ALA A 252 -5.39 -8.54 23.32
N SER A 253 -4.45 -8.47 24.27
CA SER A 253 -3.19 -9.24 24.21
C SER A 253 -3.43 -10.75 24.32
N GLN A 254 -4.38 -11.19 25.15
CA GLN A 254 -4.80 -12.59 25.20
C GLN A 254 -5.44 -13.04 23.87
N LYS A 255 -6.24 -12.18 23.25
CA LYS A 255 -6.87 -12.45 21.94
C LYS A 255 -5.84 -12.58 20.82
N ILE A 256 -4.89 -11.65 20.73
CA ILE A 256 -3.81 -11.66 19.72
C ILE A 256 -2.92 -12.90 19.89
N ALA A 257 -2.54 -13.24 21.11
CA ALA A 257 -1.75 -14.45 21.38
C ALA A 257 -2.52 -15.74 21.03
N GLN A 258 -3.85 -15.74 21.18
CA GLN A 258 -4.71 -16.87 20.81
C GLN A 258 -4.84 -16.99 19.29
N ASP A 259 -4.95 -15.88 18.57
CA ASP A 259 -5.02 -15.87 17.11
C ASP A 259 -3.67 -16.30 16.49
N GLU A 260 -2.53 -15.86 17.04
CA GLU A 260 -1.19 -16.33 16.63
C GLU A 260 -0.94 -17.82 16.90
N LEU A 261 -1.61 -18.39 17.91
CA LEU A 261 -1.57 -19.83 18.21
C LEU A 261 -2.44 -20.63 17.24
N ASN A 262 -3.60 -20.09 16.86
CA ASN A 262 -4.51 -20.72 15.91
C ASN A 262 -3.97 -20.70 14.47
N GLU A 263 -3.20 -19.68 14.09
CA GLU A 263 -2.55 -19.61 12.77
C GLU A 263 -1.36 -20.59 12.65
N LYS A 264 -0.87 -21.16 13.76
CA LYS A 264 0.25 -22.11 13.79
C LYS A 264 -0.17 -23.58 13.87
N GLN A 265 -1.47 -23.88 13.94
CA GLN A 265 -2.02 -25.25 13.86
C GLN A 265 -2.62 -25.52 12.48
#